data_AF-A0A969GQ06-F1
#
_entry.id   AF-A0A969GQ06-F1
#
_cell.length_a   1.000
_cell.length_b   1.000
_cell.length_c   1.000
_cell.angle_alpha   90.00
_cell.angle_beta   90.00
_cell.angle_gamma   90.00
#
_symmetry.space_group_name_H-M   'P 1'
#
loop_
_entity.id
_entity.type
_entity.pdbx_description
1 polymer ?
#
loop_
_entity_poly.entity_id
_entity_poly.type
_entity_poly.pdbx_seq_one_letter_code
_entity_poly.pdbx_strand_id
1 'polypeptide(L)'
;GRQTAHRGQYDVVTARAVAPLNTLVEYLLPLTRRSGLAMIYKGASAPEEFINARRAIELLGGETVRMAPVSVPFLDEKRYILLIKKVQRTPNPYPRSQGLARKKPLE
;
A
#
# COMPACT_ATOMS: atom_id res chain seq x y z
N GLY A 1 2.41 3.26 -10.96
CA GLY A 1 3.25 4.26 -11.64
C GLY A 1 4.32 3.65 -12.54
N ARG A 2 3.93 3.02 -13.66
CA ARG A 2 4.87 2.69 -14.77
C ARG A 2 5.04 3.88 -15.72
N GLN A 3 3.95 4.61 -15.97
CA GLN A 3 3.97 5.85 -16.72
C GLN A 3 4.68 6.94 -15.90
N THR A 4 5.69 7.57 -16.50
CA THR A 4 6.53 8.59 -15.84
C THR A 4 5.70 9.74 -15.28
N ALA A 5 4.67 10.18 -16.01
CA ALA A 5 3.76 11.26 -15.60
C ALA A 5 3.01 11.00 -14.28
N HIS A 6 2.93 9.74 -13.82
CA HIS A 6 2.24 9.37 -12.58
C HIS A 6 3.19 8.81 -11.51
N ARG A 7 4.46 8.56 -11.86
CA ARG A 7 5.41 7.91 -10.95
C ARG A 7 5.89 8.91 -9.91
N GLY A 8 5.57 8.64 -8.64
CA GLY A 8 6.00 9.45 -7.51
C GLY A 8 5.52 10.90 -7.56
N GLN A 9 4.31 11.16 -8.07
CA GLN A 9 3.76 12.51 -8.26
C GLN A 9 2.72 12.91 -7.21
N TYR A 10 2.17 11.94 -6.48
CA TYR A 10 1.00 12.19 -5.62
C TYR A 10 1.40 12.32 -4.16
N ASP A 11 0.93 13.38 -3.48
CA ASP A 11 1.08 13.59 -2.04
C ASP A 11 0.43 12.47 -1.23
N VAL A 12 -0.78 12.09 -1.62
CA VAL A 12 -1.59 11.08 -0.95
C VAL A 12 -2.14 10.11 -1.99
N VAL A 13 -1.98 8.81 -1.72
CA VAL A 13 -2.54 7.73 -2.54
C VAL A 13 -3.42 6.86 -1.65
N THR A 14 -4.68 6.67 -2.03
CA THR A 14 -5.64 5.92 -1.21
C THR A 14 -6.11 4.64 -1.89
N ALA A 15 -6.46 3.62 -1.11
CA ALA A 15 -7.11 2.42 -1.64
C ALA A 15 -8.13 1.81 -0.65
N ARG A 16 -9.21 1.24 -1.19
CA ARG A 16 -10.24 0.50 -0.46
C ARG A 16 -10.58 -0.79 -1.20
N ALA A 17 -10.52 -1.94 -0.51
CA ALA A 17 -11.08 -3.23 -0.92
C ALA A 17 -10.69 -3.80 -2.32
N VAL A 18 -9.39 -3.86 -2.66
CA VAL A 18 -8.96 -4.27 -4.04
C VAL A 18 -8.06 -5.52 -4.12
N ALA A 19 -7.23 -5.82 -3.12
CA ALA A 19 -6.28 -6.97 -3.13
C ALA A 19 -5.63 -7.17 -1.75
N PRO A 20 -4.90 -8.28 -1.50
CA PRO A 20 -4.00 -8.40 -0.36
C PRO A 20 -3.01 -7.23 -0.26
N LEU A 21 -2.59 -6.86 0.95
CA LEU A 21 -1.80 -5.65 1.20
C LEU A 21 -0.47 -5.65 0.46
N ASN A 22 0.24 -6.78 0.40
CA ASN A 22 1.50 -6.91 -0.31
C ASN A 22 1.39 -6.66 -1.82
N THR A 23 0.27 -7.06 -2.44
CA THR A 23 -0.07 -6.68 -3.81
C THR A 23 -0.42 -5.19 -3.91
N LEU A 24 -1.21 -4.66 -2.97
CA LEU A 24 -1.65 -3.26 -3.00
C LEU A 24 -0.46 -2.29 -2.95
N VAL A 25 0.49 -2.51 -2.06
CA VAL A 25 1.61 -1.58 -1.88
C VAL A 25 2.47 -1.48 -3.14
N GLU A 26 2.55 -2.54 -3.95
CA GLU A 26 3.22 -2.50 -5.25
C GLU A 26 2.51 -1.59 -6.25
N TYR A 27 1.19 -1.44 -6.18
CA TYR A 27 0.47 -0.49 -7.03
C TYR A 27 0.54 0.94 -6.52
N LEU A 28 0.45 1.14 -5.20
CA LEU A 28 0.28 2.47 -4.57
C LEU A 28 1.62 3.20 -4.36
N LEU A 29 2.64 2.52 -3.82
CA LEU A 29 3.90 3.16 -3.48
C LEU A 29 4.69 3.74 -4.66
N PRO A 30 4.64 3.18 -5.89
CA PRO A 30 5.23 3.85 -7.06
C PRO A 30 4.49 5.10 -7.53
N LEU A 31 3.25 5.32 -7.09
CA LEU A 31 2.50 6.56 -7.35
C LEU A 31 2.81 7.63 -6.30
N THR A 32 3.08 7.21 -5.06
CA THR A 32 3.30 8.12 -3.93
C THR A 32 4.64 8.84 -4.07
N ARG A 33 4.66 10.16 -3.97
CA ARG A 33 5.89 10.97 -3.98
C ARG A 33 6.72 10.75 -2.72
N ARG A 34 8.02 11.05 -2.75
CA ARG A 34 8.86 11.04 -1.54
C ARG A 34 8.26 12.00 -0.49
N SER A 35 8.21 11.54 0.75
CA SER A 35 7.55 12.16 1.90
C SER A 35 6.02 12.22 1.83
N GLY A 36 5.40 11.63 0.79
CA GLY A 36 3.95 11.45 0.71
C GLY A 36 3.45 10.24 1.53
N LEU A 37 2.13 10.02 1.50
CA LEU A 37 1.44 8.99 2.26
C LEU A 37 0.61 8.06 1.36
N ALA A 38 0.65 6.76 1.64
CA ALA A 38 -0.36 5.82 1.19
C ALA A 38 -1.32 5.51 2.35
N MET A 39 -2.62 5.74 2.14
CA MET A 39 -3.68 5.48 3.12
C MET A 39 -4.57 4.34 2.65
N ILE A 40 -4.53 3.20 3.34
CA ILE A 40 -5.16 1.97 2.87
C ILE A 40 -6.23 1.56 3.88
N TYR A 41 -7.48 1.50 3.41
CA TYR A 41 -8.61 1.03 4.20
C TYR A 41 -8.74 -0.49 4.07
N LYS A 42 -8.75 -1.19 5.21
CA LYS A 42 -8.78 -2.65 5.30
C LYS A 42 -9.79 -3.16 6.33
N GLY A 43 -10.19 -4.41 6.12
CA GLY A 43 -11.07 -5.17 7.01
C GLY A 43 -10.33 -5.81 8.17
N ALA A 44 -10.97 -6.79 8.81
CA ALA A 44 -10.45 -7.46 10.01
C ALA A 44 -9.10 -8.17 9.80
N SER A 45 -8.78 -8.59 8.57
CA SER A 45 -7.51 -9.23 8.18
C SER A 45 -6.30 -8.31 8.16
N ALA A 46 -6.48 -6.99 8.38
CA ALA A 46 -5.40 -6.00 8.25
C ALA A 46 -4.12 -6.34 9.03
N PRO A 47 -4.17 -6.80 10.29
CA PRO A 47 -2.95 -7.10 11.05
C PRO A 47 -2.13 -8.26 10.45
N GLU A 48 -2.80 -9.32 10.00
CA GLU A 48 -2.15 -10.47 9.38
C GLU A 48 -1.57 -10.10 8.01
N GLU A 49 -2.35 -9.39 7.19
CA GLU A 49 -1.87 -8.90 5.89
C GLU A 49 -0.68 -7.93 6.03
N PHE A 50 -0.63 -7.16 7.12
CA PHE A 50 0.50 -6.28 7.42
C PHE A 50 1.79 -7.05 7.65
N ILE A 51 1.75 -8.14 8.42
CA ILE A 51 2.91 -9.00 8.66
C ILE A 51 3.46 -9.51 7.32
N ASN A 52 2.58 -10.02 6.45
CA ASN A 52 2.94 -10.56 5.14
C ASN A 52 3.42 -9.49 4.14
N ALA A 53 3.06 -8.22 4.34
CA ALA A 53 3.42 -7.12 3.45
C ALA A 53 4.64 -6.32 3.90
N ARG A 54 5.17 -6.55 5.11
CA ARG A 54 6.21 -5.70 5.71
C ARG A 54 7.42 -5.54 4.79
N ARG A 55 7.94 -6.66 4.26
CA ARG A 55 9.09 -6.65 3.36
C ARG A 55 8.78 -5.98 2.03
N ALA A 56 7.57 -6.20 1.49
CA ALA A 56 7.11 -5.52 0.28
C ALA A 56 7.07 -4.01 0.47
N ILE A 57 6.58 -3.53 1.61
CA ILE A 57 6.52 -2.10 1.96
C ILE A 57 7.93 -1.50 1.95
N GLU A 58 8.87 -2.11 2.66
CA GLU A 58 10.26 -1.66 2.76
C GLU A 58 10.97 -1.67 1.40
N LEU A 59 10.85 -2.77 0.65
CA LEU A 59 11.43 -2.93 -0.70
C LEU A 59 10.96 -1.83 -1.67
N LEU A 60 9.70 -1.42 -1.53
CA LEU A 60 9.09 -0.39 -2.36
C LEU A 60 9.34 1.02 -1.80
N GLY A 61 10.17 1.18 -0.77
CA GLY A 61 10.58 2.46 -0.19
C GLY A 61 9.53 3.09 0.73
N GLY A 62 8.61 2.28 1.25
CA GLY A 62 7.64 2.69 2.26
C GLY A 62 8.10 2.36 3.68
N GLU A 63 7.55 3.07 4.65
CA GLU A 63 7.69 2.82 6.08
C GLU A 63 6.30 2.89 6.71
N THR A 64 5.92 1.89 7.50
CA THR A 64 4.60 1.89 8.14
C THR A 64 4.60 2.80 9.35
N VAL A 65 3.78 3.84 9.29
CA VAL A 65 3.68 4.84 10.36
C VAL A 65 2.62 4.43 11.37
N ARG A 66 1.49 3.89 10.91
CA ARG A 66 0.35 3.57 11.77
C ARG A 66 -0.58 2.55 11.16
N MET A 67 -1.13 1.67 11.99
CA MET A 67 -2.35 0.92 11.71
C MET A 67 -3.39 1.34 12.76
N ALA A 68 -4.41 2.07 12.35
CA ALA A 68 -5.43 2.61 13.24
C ALA A 68 -6.76 1.87 13.05
N PRO A 69 -7.36 1.29 14.11
CA PRO A 69 -8.73 0.82 14.02
C PRO A 69 -9.67 2.01 13.78
N VAL A 70 -10.71 1.81 12.98
CA VAL A 70 -11.74 2.82 12.71
C VAL A 70 -13.12 2.19 12.87
N SER A 71 -14.02 2.95 13.51
CA SER A 71 -15.43 2.58 13.62
C SER A 71 -16.18 3.18 12.43
N VAL A 72 -16.98 2.37 11.76
CA VAL A 72 -17.84 2.81 10.66
C VAL A 72 -19.29 2.70 11.12
N PRO A 73 -20.09 3.77 11.07
CA PRO A 73 -21.49 3.71 11.45
C PRO A 73 -22.22 2.57 10.70
N PHE A 74 -23.06 1.85 11.43
CA PHE A 74 -23.88 0.75 10.91
C PHE A 74 -23.10 -0.47 10.39
N LEU A 75 -21.80 -0.59 10.72
CA LEU A 75 -20.98 -1.72 10.34
C LEU A 75 -20.35 -2.38 11.56
N ASP A 76 -20.86 -3.56 11.92
CA ASP A 76 -20.37 -4.36 13.04
C ASP A 76 -19.19 -5.26 12.62
N GLU A 77 -18.18 -4.65 12.00
CA GLU A 77 -16.94 -5.32 11.64
C GLU A 77 -15.74 -4.44 11.94
N LYS A 78 -14.63 -5.05 12.35
CA LYS A 78 -13.37 -4.33 12.53
C LYS A 78 -12.90 -3.78 11.18
N ARG A 79 -12.54 -2.49 11.19
CA ARG A 79 -11.93 -1.78 10.07
C ARG A 79 -10.67 -1.09 10.53
N TYR A 80 -9.73 -0.93 9.60
CA TYR A 80 -8.44 -0.31 9.85
C TYR A 80 -8.08 0.65 8.73
N ILE A 81 -7.37 1.71 9.08
CA ILE A 81 -6.60 2.53 8.15
C ILE A 81 -5.13 2.29 8.41
N LEU A 82 -4.40 1.85 7.38
CA LEU A 82 -2.96 1.77 7.38
C LEU A 82 -2.39 3.04 6.74
N LEU A 83 -1.43 3.65 7.42
CA LEU A 83 -0.67 4.81 6.95
C LEU A 83 0.76 4.36 6.68
N ILE A 84 1.16 4.43 5.41
CA ILE A 84 2.51 4.10 4.96
C ILE A 84 3.14 5.37 4.41
N LYS A 85 4.24 5.82 5.02
CA LYS A 85 5.01 6.97 4.55
C LYS A 85 6.00 6.54 3.49
N LYS A 86 6.09 7.34 2.44
CA LYS A 86 7.06 7.13 1.37
C LYS A 86 8.40 7.75 1.73
N VAL A 87 9.35 6.95 2.17
CA VAL A 87 10.66 7.44 2.64
C VAL A 87 11.73 7.44 1.55
N GLN A 88 11.62 6.52 0.58
CA GLN A 88 12.56 6.36 -0.53
C GLN A 88 11.82 6.21 -1.86
N ARG A 89 12.50 6.49 -2.98
CA ARG A 89 11.94 6.27 -4.32
C ARG A 89 11.70 4.76 -4.53
N THR A 90 10.61 4.39 -5.19
CA THR A 90 10.42 2.99 -5.58
C THR A 90 11.48 2.58 -6.60
N PRO A 91 12.14 1.42 -6.46
CA PRO A 91 13.04 0.90 -7.49
C PRO A 91 12.36 0.75 -8.87
N ASN A 92 13.12 0.96 -9.94
CA ASN A 92 12.61 0.97 -11.32
C ASN A 92 11.86 -0.29 -11.77
N PRO A 93 12.22 -1.52 -11.32
CA PRO A 93 11.48 -2.73 -11.69
C PRO A 93 10.00 -2.73 -11.24
N TYR A 94 9.63 -1.90 -10.27
CA TYR A 94 8.28 -1.84 -9.72
C TYR A 94 7.48 -0.64 -10.24
N PRO A 95 6.16 -0.77 -10.45
CA PRO A 95 5.42 -2.03 -10.32
C PRO A 95 5.80 -2.98 -11.44
N ARG A 96 5.83 -4.28 -11.12
CA ARG A 96 6.12 -5.35 -12.07
C ARG A 96 5.06 -5.36 -13.19
N SER A 97 5.33 -6.12 -14.25
CA SER A 97 4.41 -6.21 -15.39
C SER A 97 3.01 -6.66 -14.99
N GLN A 98 2.03 -6.38 -15.87
CA GLN A 98 0.62 -6.54 -15.56
C GLN A 98 0.31 -7.95 -15.02
N GLY A 99 -0.38 -7.99 -13.87
CA GLY A 99 -0.81 -9.23 -13.22
C GLY A 99 0.23 -9.92 -12.34
N LEU A 100 1.54 -9.63 -12.46
CA LEU A 100 2.55 -10.29 -11.60
C LEU A 100 2.38 -9.97 -10.12
N ALA A 101 2.01 -8.73 -9.78
CA ALA A 101 1.75 -8.34 -8.40
C ALA A 101 0.62 -9.15 -7.73
N ARG A 102 -0.35 -9.63 -8.53
CA ARG A 102 -1.43 -10.51 -8.07
C ARG A 102 -1.06 -11.99 -8.12
N LYS A 103 -0.40 -12.44 -9.19
CA LYS A 103 -0.06 -13.87 -9.40
C LYS A 103 1.09 -14.34 -8.51
N LYS A 104 2.05 -13.46 -8.20
CA LYS A 104 3.21 -13.71 -7.35
C LYS A 104 3.43 -12.50 -6.44
N PRO A 105 2.61 -12.34 -5.39
CA PRO A 105 2.76 -11.25 -4.44
C PRO A 105 4.18 -11.18 -3.85
N LEU A 106 4.58 -10.00 -3.40
CA LEU A 106 5.83 -9.82 -2.67
C LEU A 106 5.63 -10.31 -1.24
N GLU A 107 6.60 -11.02 -0.68
CA GLU A 107 6.60 -11.51 0.72
C GLU A 107 7.93 -11.19 1.39
#